data_AF-A0A0D3RW42-F1
#
_entry.id   AF-A0A0D3RW42-F1
#
_cell.length_a   1.000
_cell.length_b   1.000
_cell.length_c   1.000
_cell.angle_alpha   90.00
_cell.angle_beta   90.00
_cell.angle_gamma   90.00
#
_symmetry.space_group_name_H-M   'P 1'
#
loop_
_entity.id
_entity.type
_entity.pdbx_description
1 polymer ?
#
loop_
_entity_poly.entity_id
_entity_poly.type
_entity_poly.pdbx_seq_one_letter_code
_entity_poly.pdbx_strand_id
1 'polypeptide(L)'
;KAPRKQLATKAARKSAPATGGVKKPHRYRPGTVALREIRRYQKSTELLIRKLPFQRLVREIAQDFKTDLRFQSSAVMALQEASEAYLVGLFEDTNLCAIHAKRVTIMPKDM
;
A
#
# COMPACT_ATOMS: atom_id res chain seq x y z
N LYS A 1 18.95 -41.25 41.52
CA LYS A 1 19.69 -40.57 40.42
C LYS A 1 18.65 -39.89 39.53
N ALA A 2 18.49 -38.56 39.63
CA ALA A 2 17.41 -37.84 38.95
C ALA A 2 17.70 -37.64 37.44
N PRO A 3 16.68 -37.64 36.56
CA PRO A 3 16.88 -37.45 35.13
C PRO A 3 17.21 -35.99 34.81
N ARG A 4 18.32 -35.76 34.11
CA ARG A 4 18.84 -34.43 33.78
C ARG A 4 18.01 -33.82 32.64
N LYS A 5 17.40 -32.67 32.92
CA LYS A 5 16.61 -31.82 32.01
C LYS A 5 17.41 -31.52 30.72
N GLN A 6 16.92 -31.95 29.56
CA GLN A 6 17.49 -31.56 28.26
C GLN A 6 17.15 -30.09 27.99
N LEU A 7 18.17 -29.23 27.97
CA LEU A 7 18.07 -27.86 27.50
C LEU A 7 17.94 -27.88 25.98
N ALA A 8 16.89 -27.25 25.45
CA ALA A 8 16.66 -27.13 24.02
C ALA A 8 17.85 -26.45 23.32
N THR A 9 18.43 -27.13 22.34
CA THR A 9 19.46 -26.58 21.48
C THR A 9 18.86 -25.49 20.58
N LYS A 10 19.25 -24.23 20.83
CA LYS A 10 18.96 -23.10 19.94
C LYS A 10 19.47 -23.46 18.55
N ALA A 11 18.58 -23.55 17.55
CA ALA A 11 18.98 -23.72 16.16
C ALA A 11 19.83 -22.51 15.73
N ALA A 12 21.14 -22.72 15.57
CA ALA A 12 22.03 -21.72 15.00
C ALA A 12 21.62 -21.50 13.55
N ARG A 13 20.88 -20.42 13.28
CA ARG A 13 20.63 -19.97 11.90
C ARG A 13 21.99 -19.61 11.31
N LYS A 14 22.39 -20.35 10.25
CA LYS A 14 23.58 -20.06 9.42
C LYS A 14 23.58 -18.57 9.05
N SER A 15 24.32 -17.78 9.81
CA SER A 15 24.58 -16.38 9.49
C SER A 15 26.10 -16.18 9.62
N ALA A 16 26.68 -15.90 8.46
CA ALA A 16 28.08 -15.62 8.16
C ALA A 16 29.08 -16.79 8.15
N PRO A 17 29.90 -16.95 7.08
CA PRO A 17 31.20 -17.60 7.17
C PRO A 17 32.13 -16.77 8.06
N ALA A 18 33.00 -17.43 8.84
CA ALA A 18 33.92 -16.79 9.79
C ALA A 18 35.10 -16.04 9.13
N THR A 19 35.20 -16.02 7.80
CA THR A 19 36.24 -15.29 7.05
C THR A 19 35.68 -14.88 5.70
N GLY A 20 35.61 -13.58 5.43
CA GLY A 20 35.09 -13.01 4.18
C GLY A 20 33.92 -12.06 4.45
N GLY A 21 34.07 -10.81 3.97
CA GLY A 21 33.18 -9.69 4.29
C GLY A 21 31.67 -9.99 4.22
N VAL A 22 30.91 -9.32 5.08
CA VAL A 22 29.45 -9.42 5.15
C VAL A 22 28.85 -9.27 3.75
N LYS A 23 28.12 -10.29 3.27
CA LYS A 23 27.37 -10.20 2.01
C LYS A 23 26.48 -8.96 2.08
N LYS A 24 26.63 -8.06 1.09
CA LYS A 24 25.78 -6.87 0.99
C LYS A 24 24.30 -7.30 0.97
N PRO A 25 23.42 -6.66 1.76
CA PRO A 25 22.00 -6.93 1.68
C PRO A 25 21.50 -6.78 0.24
N HIS A 26 20.68 -7.73 -0.22
CA HIS A 26 20.11 -7.66 -1.55
C HIS A 26 19.15 -6.46 -1.65
N ARG A 27 19.36 -5.59 -2.64
CA ARG A 27 18.49 -4.46 -2.95
C ARG A 27 17.95 -4.58 -4.38
N TYR A 28 16.63 -4.54 -4.52
CA TYR A 28 15.99 -4.48 -5.83
C TYR A 28 16.35 -3.17 -6.55
N ARG A 29 16.43 -3.22 -7.89
CA ARG A 29 16.65 -2.03 -8.70
C ARG A 29 15.43 -1.09 -8.59
N PRO A 30 15.63 0.24 -8.68
CA PRO A 30 14.51 1.18 -8.79
C PRO A 30 13.53 0.75 -9.89
N GLY A 31 12.23 0.85 -9.62
CA GLY A 31 11.17 0.37 -10.51
C GLY A 31 10.81 -1.11 -10.37
N THR A 32 11.70 -1.99 -9.89
CA THR A 32 11.37 -3.42 -9.75
C THR A 32 10.26 -3.68 -8.74
N VAL A 33 10.27 -2.95 -7.62
CA VAL A 33 9.21 -3.07 -6.59
C VAL A 33 7.93 -2.37 -7.04
N ALA A 34 8.04 -1.19 -7.66
CA ALA A 34 6.88 -0.47 -8.19
C ALA A 34 6.10 -1.31 -9.24
N LEU A 35 6.79 -1.94 -10.19
CA LEU A 35 6.15 -2.83 -11.18
C LEU A 35 5.50 -4.06 -10.53
N ARG A 36 6.03 -4.53 -9.40
CA ARG A 36 5.44 -5.64 -8.65
C ARG A 36 4.16 -5.19 -7.94
N GLU A 37 4.17 -4.01 -7.36
CA GLU A 37 3.01 -3.40 -6.70
C GLU A 37 1.89 -3.11 -7.70
N ILE A 38 2.21 -2.52 -8.86
CA ILE A 38 1.24 -2.28 -9.95
C ILE A 38 0.52 -3.58 -10.33
N ARG A 39 1.28 -4.65 -10.62
CA ARG A 39 0.69 -5.96 -10.98
C ARG A 39 -0.12 -6.57 -9.85
N ARG A 40 0.31 -6.40 -8.60
CA ARG A 40 -0.41 -6.89 -7.43
C ARG A 40 -1.77 -6.20 -7.34
N TYR A 41 -1.80 -4.87 -7.37
CA TYR A 41 -3.01 -4.09 -7.17
C TYR A 41 -3.98 -4.19 -8.35
N GLN A 42 -3.49 -4.28 -9.58
CA GLN A 42 -4.33 -4.54 -10.76
C GLN A 42 -5.01 -5.92 -10.73
N LYS A 43 -4.47 -6.89 -9.98
CA LYS A 43 -5.06 -8.24 -9.85
C LYS A 43 -6.11 -8.32 -8.73
N SER A 44 -6.07 -7.40 -7.78
CA SER A 44 -6.95 -7.37 -6.62
C SER A 44 -8.07 -6.34 -6.77
N THR A 45 -9.11 -6.48 -5.97
CA THR A 45 -10.21 -5.50 -5.84
C THR A 45 -10.32 -4.98 -4.40
N GLU A 46 -9.24 -5.09 -3.62
CA GLU A 46 -9.21 -4.57 -2.25
C GLU A 46 -9.17 -3.03 -2.26
N LEU A 47 -9.92 -2.40 -1.37
CA LEU A 47 -9.86 -0.96 -1.16
C LEU A 47 -8.52 -0.59 -0.52
N LEU A 48 -7.86 0.41 -1.11
CA LEU A 48 -6.49 0.82 -0.77
C LEU A 48 -6.46 1.93 0.29
N ILE A 49 -7.53 2.73 0.39
CA ILE A 49 -7.64 3.76 1.43
C ILE A 49 -8.12 3.12 2.73
N ARG A 50 -7.47 3.48 3.84
CA ARG A 50 -7.88 2.98 5.16
C ARG A 50 -9.29 3.48 5.50
N LYS A 51 -10.17 2.56 5.89
CA LYS A 51 -11.59 2.84 6.15
C LYS A 51 -11.85 3.93 7.19
N LEU A 52 -11.15 3.90 8.33
CA LEU A 52 -11.39 4.86 9.42
C LEU A 52 -11.01 6.30 9.06
N PRO A 53 -9.83 6.59 8.48
CA PRO A 53 -9.52 7.91 7.93
C PRO A 53 -10.51 8.37 6.86
N PHE A 54 -10.88 7.50 5.90
CA PHE A 54 -11.85 7.85 4.87
C PHE A 54 -13.22 8.22 5.46
N GLN A 55 -13.71 7.43 6.43
CA GLN A 55 -14.95 7.73 7.15
C GLN A 55 -14.89 9.08 7.89
N ARG A 56 -13.74 9.43 8.49
CA ARG A 56 -13.57 10.74 9.17
C ARG A 56 -13.67 11.87 8.16
N LEU A 57 -12.99 11.75 7.01
CA LEU A 57 -13.05 12.73 5.93
C LEU A 57 -14.47 12.92 5.39
N VAL A 58 -15.19 11.83 5.14
CA VAL A 58 -16.59 11.89 4.70
C VAL A 58 -17.46 12.67 5.69
N ARG A 59 -17.28 12.44 6.99
CA ARG A 59 -18.04 13.14 8.04
C ARG A 59 -17.65 14.60 8.19
N GLU A 60 -16.36 14.90 8.07
CA GLU A 60 -15.83 16.26 8.08
C GLU A 60 -16.46 17.09 6.95
N ILE A 61 -16.39 16.61 5.71
CA ILE A 61 -16.99 17.28 4.55
C ILE A 61 -18.50 17.43 4.70
N ALA A 62 -19.20 16.38 5.15
CA ALA A 62 -20.65 16.41 5.27
C ALA A 62 -21.14 17.40 6.34
N GLN A 63 -20.35 17.62 7.39
CA GLN A 63 -20.68 18.54 8.47
C GLN A 63 -20.79 20.00 7.97
N ASP A 64 -20.02 20.37 6.95
CA ASP A 64 -20.06 21.71 6.35
C ASP A 64 -21.39 21.98 5.62
N PHE A 65 -22.09 20.93 5.19
CA PHE A 65 -23.39 21.05 4.52
C PHE A 65 -24.57 20.90 5.47
N LYS A 66 -24.49 19.96 6.42
CA LYS A 66 -25.54 19.73 7.41
C LYS A 66 -24.97 19.07 8.66
N THR A 67 -25.23 19.70 9.81
CA THR A 67 -24.85 19.16 11.10
C THR A 67 -25.70 17.93 11.47
N ASP A 68 -25.14 17.06 12.30
CA ASP A 68 -25.83 15.91 12.92
C ASP A 68 -26.30 14.81 11.95
N LEU A 69 -25.64 14.69 10.79
CA LEU A 69 -25.89 13.61 9.84
C LEU A 69 -25.43 12.25 10.37
N ARG A 70 -26.30 11.25 10.23
CA ARG A 70 -25.97 9.85 10.47
C ARG A 70 -25.75 9.14 9.14
N PHE A 71 -24.67 8.37 9.08
CA PHE A 71 -24.30 7.59 7.90
C PHE A 71 -24.54 6.11 8.15
N GLN A 72 -25.19 5.46 7.18
CA GLN A 72 -25.21 3.99 7.10
C GLN A 72 -23.79 3.49 6.76
N SER A 73 -23.44 2.30 7.27
CA SER A 73 -22.14 1.69 6.97
C SER A 73 -21.94 1.45 5.46
N SER A 74 -22.98 0.99 4.76
CA SER A 74 -22.95 0.80 3.30
C SER A 74 -22.81 2.12 2.52
N ALA A 75 -23.34 3.23 3.03
CA ALA A 75 -23.20 4.53 2.38
C ALA A 75 -21.73 4.99 2.37
N VAL A 76 -21.03 4.83 3.50
CA VAL A 76 -19.59 5.15 3.57
C VAL A 76 -18.77 4.22 2.66
N MET A 77 -19.13 2.95 2.61
CA MET A 77 -18.48 1.98 1.70
C MET A 77 -18.69 2.35 0.23
N ALA A 78 -19.92 2.70 -0.17
CA ALA A 78 -20.25 3.11 -1.53
C ALA A 78 -19.49 4.39 -1.94
N LEU A 79 -19.39 5.37 -1.04
CA LEU A 79 -18.57 6.56 -1.26
C LEU A 79 -17.10 6.20 -1.44
N GLN A 80 -16.59 5.24 -0.69
CA GLN A 80 -15.20 4.80 -0.80
C GLN A 80 -14.94 4.08 -2.12
N GLU A 81 -15.81 3.14 -2.51
CA GLU A 81 -15.71 2.43 -3.78
C GLU A 81 -15.73 3.39 -4.96
N ALA A 82 -16.66 4.34 -4.98
CA ALA A 82 -16.76 5.34 -6.05
C ALA A 82 -15.53 6.26 -6.09
N SER A 83 -15.04 6.70 -4.93
CA SER A 83 -13.88 7.60 -4.85
C SER A 83 -12.60 6.91 -5.32
N GLU A 84 -12.35 5.67 -4.89
CA GLU A 84 -11.17 4.93 -5.32
C GLU A 84 -11.23 4.56 -6.81
N ALA A 85 -12.40 4.16 -7.32
CA ALA A 85 -12.58 3.91 -8.75
C ALA A 85 -12.30 5.17 -9.59
N TYR A 86 -12.81 6.32 -9.16
CA TYR A 86 -12.56 7.61 -9.81
C TYR A 86 -11.07 7.97 -9.81
N LEU A 87 -10.39 7.84 -8.67
CA LEU A 87 -8.97 8.17 -8.56
C LEU A 87 -8.09 7.23 -9.40
N VAL A 88 -8.43 5.94 -9.49
CA VAL A 88 -7.72 5.00 -10.36
C VAL A 88 -7.84 5.42 -11.82
N GLY A 89 -9.06 5.71 -12.31
CA GLY A 89 -9.27 6.20 -13.67
C GLY A 89 -8.54 7.50 -13.95
N LEU A 90 -8.59 8.46 -13.00
CA LEU A 90 -7.83 9.71 -13.11
C LEU A 90 -6.32 9.46 -13.23
N PHE A 91 -5.76 8.53 -12.45
CA PHE A 91 -4.33 8.19 -12.53
C PHE A 91 -3.95 7.46 -13.81
N GLU A 92 -4.86 6.70 -14.43
CA GLU A 92 -4.64 6.11 -15.75
C GLU A 92 -4.46 7.21 -16.81
N ASP A 93 -5.36 8.19 -16.84
CA ASP A 93 -5.27 9.34 -17.76
C ASP A 93 -4.05 10.22 -17.46
N THR A 94 -3.78 10.48 -16.18
CA THR A 94 -2.59 11.22 -15.74
C THR A 94 -1.30 10.56 -16.23
N ASN A 95 -1.25 9.22 -16.19
CA ASN A 95 -0.11 8.46 -16.68
C ASN A 95 0.04 8.56 -18.21
N LEU A 96 -1.07 8.57 -18.96
CA LEU A 96 -1.05 8.82 -20.40
C LEU A 96 -0.48 10.21 -20.73
N CYS A 97 -0.88 11.25 -19.99
CA CYS A 97 -0.33 12.60 -20.11
C CYS A 97 1.18 12.66 -19.82
N ALA A 98 1.65 11.97 -18.77
CA ALA A 98 3.07 11.89 -18.44
C ALA A 98 3.89 11.21 -19.56
N ILE A 99 3.37 10.10 -20.11
CA ILE A 99 3.99 9.37 -21.23
C ILE A 99 4.01 10.23 -22.50
N HIS A 100 2.93 10.96 -22.78
CA HIS A 100 2.85 11.90 -23.90
C HIS A 100 3.97 12.95 -23.82
N ALA A 101 4.27 13.43 -22.61
CA ALA A 101 5.38 14.34 -22.34
C ALA A 101 6.76 13.64 -22.18
N LYS A 102 6.91 12.38 -22.62
CA LYS A 102 8.15 11.58 -22.54
C LYS A 102 8.70 11.39 -21.12
N ARG A 103 7.83 11.39 -20.11
CA ARG A 103 8.18 11.15 -18.70
C ARG A 103 7.57 9.84 -18.20
N VAL A 104 8.14 9.32 -17.12
CA VAL A 104 7.62 8.15 -16.37
C VAL A 104 7.13 8.52 -14.97
N THR A 105 7.31 9.78 -14.57
CA THR A 105 6.87 10.31 -13.28
C THR A 105 5.76 11.30 -13.54
N ILE A 106 4.59 11.02 -12.96
CA ILE A 106 3.43 11.90 -12.98
C ILE A 106 3.71 13.17 -12.17
N MET A 107 3.13 14.29 -12.61
CA MET A 107 3.26 15.61 -12.01
C MET A 107 1.88 16.26 -11.90
N PRO A 108 1.68 17.29 -11.05
CA PRO A 108 0.39 17.96 -10.92
C PRO A 108 -0.18 18.53 -12.23
N LYS A 109 0.68 18.87 -13.20
CA LYS A 109 0.26 19.34 -14.54
C LYS A 109 -0.30 18.25 -15.46
N ASP A 110 -0.14 16.98 -15.06
CA ASP A 110 -0.66 15.84 -15.81
C ASP A 110 -2.10 15.49 -15.40
N MET A 111 -2.58 16.07 -14.29
CA MET A 111 -3.94 15.98 -13.75
C MET A 111 -4.76 17.21 -14.14
#